data_AF-A0A0Q3HT79-F1
#
_entry.id   AF-A0A0Q3HT79-F1
#
_cell.length_a   1.000
_cell.length_b   1.000
_cell.length_c   1.000
_cell.angle_alpha   90.00
_cell.angle_beta   90.00
_cell.angle_gamma   90.00
#
_symmetry.space_group_name_H-M   'P 1'
#
loop_
_entity.id
_entity.type
_entity.pdbx_description
1 polymer ?
#
loop_
_entity_poly.entity_id
_entity_poly.type
_entity_poly.pdbx_seq_one_letter_code
_entity_poly.pdbx_strand_id
1 'polypeptide(L)'
;MCNISRVALGLCFLLLCTSSLFTSGYLTIRSDNLYLSGFCNNQGDWFAFKLQEKKIPSSTPLSFTGDYPELIGNFKKLGSIPVNKTEALAHLVTLANYRATGPDQLLKIPLAFFVLTICEAERFVPIRQPRKSMPPPFLR
;
A
#
# COMPACT_ATOMS: atom_id res chain seq x y z
N MET A 1 3.66 1.89 28.18
CA MET A 1 2.37 1.38 27.65
C MET A 1 2.08 2.13 26.36
N CYS A 2 2.25 1.50 25.20
CA CYS A 2 2.10 2.15 23.90
C CYS A 2 0.80 1.66 23.26
N ASN A 3 -0.21 2.54 23.20
CA ASN A 3 -1.50 2.27 22.58
C ASN A 3 -1.35 2.29 21.06
N ILE A 4 -1.23 1.11 20.45
CA ILE A 4 -1.39 0.94 19.01
C ILE A 4 -2.90 0.81 18.76
N SER A 5 -3.53 1.88 18.28
CA SER A 5 -4.90 1.84 17.78
C SER A 5 -4.96 0.96 16.54
N ARG A 6 -5.41 -0.29 16.72
CA ARG A 6 -5.73 -1.23 15.64
C ARG A 6 -7.01 -0.76 14.95
N VAL A 7 -6.88 -0.05 13.83
CA VAL A 7 -7.98 0.05 12.86
C VAL A 7 -7.93 -1.20 11.99
N ALA A 8 -8.59 -2.25 12.44
CA ALA A 8 -8.81 -3.48 11.67
C ALA A 8 -10.10 -3.32 10.86
N LEU A 9 -9.99 -2.95 9.59
CA LEU A 9 -11.07 -3.18 8.62
C LEU A 9 -11.05 -4.65 8.20
N GLY A 10 -11.55 -5.50 9.10
CA GLY A 10 -11.75 -6.93 8.86
C GLY A 10 -13.15 -7.17 8.31
N LEU A 11 -13.28 -7.33 7.00
CA LEU A 11 -14.40 -8.08 6.43
C LEU A 11 -13.99 -9.56 6.40
N CYS A 12 -14.34 -10.26 7.48
CA CYS A 12 -14.25 -11.70 7.57
C CYS A 12 -15.56 -12.29 7.05
N PHE A 13 -15.52 -12.96 5.89
CA PHE A 13 -16.61 -13.82 5.43
C PHE A 13 -16.08 -15.27 5.37
N LEU A 14 -16.91 -16.17 5.87
CA LEU A 14 -16.62 -17.51 6.37
C LEU A 14 -15.95 -18.47 5.37
N LEU A 15 -15.09 -19.33 5.96
CA LEU A 15 -14.80 -20.73 5.63
C LEU A 15 -15.19 -21.23 4.24
N LEU A 16 -14.17 -21.56 3.43
CA LEU A 16 -14.05 -22.89 2.82
C LEU A 16 -12.60 -23.18 2.40
N CYS A 17 -12.17 -24.34 2.84
CA CYS A 17 -10.99 -25.12 2.47
C CYS A 17 -10.54 -24.94 1.00
N THR A 18 -9.34 -24.41 0.77
CA THR A 18 -8.29 -24.98 -0.10
C THR A 18 -7.03 -24.12 0.01
N SER A 19 -5.92 -24.77 0.31
CA SER A 19 -4.56 -24.25 0.32
C SER A 19 -4.22 -23.60 -1.03
N SER A 20 -3.69 -22.36 -0.99
CA SER A 20 -2.96 -21.66 -2.06
C SER A 20 -3.69 -20.64 -2.98
N LEU A 21 -4.92 -20.19 -2.69
CA LEU A 21 -5.60 -19.18 -3.55
C LEU A 21 -5.88 -17.81 -2.92
N PHE A 22 -5.59 -17.60 -1.63
CA PHE A 22 -5.81 -16.30 -0.98
C PHE A 22 -4.50 -15.51 -0.86
N THR A 23 -4.27 -14.59 -1.80
CA THR A 23 -3.16 -13.64 -1.72
C THR A 23 -3.55 -12.51 -0.76
N SER A 24 -3.12 -12.62 0.51
CA SER A 24 -3.31 -11.59 1.52
C SER A 24 -2.02 -10.82 1.76
N GLY A 25 -2.14 -9.51 1.96
CA GLY A 25 -1.07 -8.65 2.46
C GLY A 25 -1.63 -7.63 3.42
N TYR A 26 -0.84 -7.22 4.41
CA TYR A 26 -1.22 -6.17 5.36
C TYR A 26 -0.34 -4.95 5.16
N LEU A 27 -0.93 -3.77 5.24
CA LEU A 27 -0.20 -2.50 5.25
C LEU A 27 -0.21 -1.91 6.66
N THR A 28 0.91 -1.37 7.10
CA THR A 28 1.01 -0.68 8.39
C THR A 28 0.96 0.83 8.17
N ILE A 29 -0.09 1.46 8.65
CA ILE A 29 -0.27 2.91 8.53
C ILE A 29 -0.23 3.48 9.94
N ARG A 30 0.56 4.54 10.13
CA ARG A 30 0.62 5.22 11.42
C ARG A 30 -0.67 5.99 11.67
N SER A 31 -1.21 5.85 12.87
CA SER A 31 -2.44 6.53 13.28
C SER A 31 -2.27 8.03 13.52
N ASP A 32 -1.03 8.52 13.71
CA ASP A 32 -0.76 9.92 14.02
C ASP A 32 -0.69 10.82 12.78
N ASN A 33 -0.27 10.29 11.62
CA ASN A 33 -0.10 11.10 10.41
C ASN A 33 -0.46 10.38 9.09
N LEU A 34 -1.01 9.16 9.15
CA LEU A 34 -1.37 8.32 8.01
C LEU A 34 -0.17 7.89 7.13
N TYR A 35 1.06 7.89 7.66
CA TYR A 35 2.23 7.44 6.89
C TYR A 35 2.30 5.93 6.87
N LEU A 36 2.46 5.35 5.67
CA LEU A 36 2.79 3.95 5.51
C LEU A 36 4.18 3.68 6.10
N SER A 37 4.29 2.72 7.02
CA SER A 37 5.56 2.34 7.67
C SER A 37 6.17 1.07 7.10
N GLY A 38 5.38 0.26 6.43
CA GLY A 38 5.79 -1.07 5.96
C GLY A 38 4.59 -1.95 5.63
N PHE A 39 4.87 -3.22 5.31
CA PHE A 39 3.85 -4.21 4.94
C PHE A 39 4.20 -5.61 5.48
N CYS A 40 3.21 -6.49 5.50
CA CYS A 40 3.37 -7.92 5.76
C CYS A 40 3.05 -8.69 4.48
N ASN A 41 3.93 -9.62 4.09
CA ASN A 41 3.69 -10.52 2.97
C ASN A 41 2.70 -11.64 3.35
N ASN A 42 2.43 -12.57 2.42
CA ASN A 42 1.51 -13.69 2.65
C ASN A 42 2.02 -14.76 3.63
N GLN A 43 3.24 -14.62 4.13
CA GLN A 43 3.91 -15.60 5.01
C GLN A 43 4.03 -15.11 6.44
N GLY A 44 3.58 -13.89 6.70
CA GLY A 44 3.73 -13.26 8.01
C GLY A 44 5.04 -12.49 8.17
N ASP A 45 5.88 -12.38 7.14
CA ASP A 45 7.12 -11.61 7.22
C ASP A 45 6.80 -10.12 7.13
N TRP A 46 7.28 -9.37 8.12
CA TRP A 46 7.14 -7.92 8.15
C TRP A 46 8.33 -7.24 7.49
N PHE A 47 8.04 -6.27 6.64
CA PHE A 47 9.02 -5.40 5.99
C PHE A 47 8.73 -3.95 6.36
N ALA A 48 9.74 -3.25 6.87
CA ALA A 48 9.62 -1.85 7.24
C ALA A 48 10.46 -0.97 6.30
N PHE A 49 9.99 0.24 5.99
CA PHE A 49 10.84 1.23 5.36
C PHE A 49 12.07 1.52 6.21
N LYS A 50 13.17 1.91 5.54
CA LYS A 50 14.38 2.39 6.21
C LYS A 50 14.02 3.47 7.23
N LEU A 51 14.59 3.39 8.43
CA LEU A 51 14.35 4.25 9.59
C LEU A 51 13.00 4.04 10.30
N GLN A 52 12.19 3.08 9.86
CA GLN A 52 10.92 2.70 10.50
C GLN A 52 10.97 1.31 11.15
N GLU A 53 12.10 0.60 11.07
CA GLU A 53 12.25 -0.78 11.56
C GLU A 53 11.96 -0.94 13.06
N LYS A 54 12.22 0.09 13.87
CA LYS A 54 11.92 0.09 15.31
C LYS A 54 10.43 0.22 15.62
N LYS A 55 9.61 0.59 14.64
CA LYS A 55 8.15 0.78 14.81
C LYS A 55 7.36 -0.49 14.53
N ILE A 56 7.95 -1.44 13.81
CA ILE A 56 7.34 -2.75 13.49
C ILE A 56 8.24 -3.83 14.11
N PRO A 57 7.82 -4.47 15.21
CA PRO A 57 8.61 -5.51 15.86
C PRO A 57 8.99 -6.62 14.89
N SER A 58 10.25 -7.07 14.96
CA SER A 58 10.80 -8.17 14.15
C SER A 58 10.71 -7.96 12.64
N SER A 59 10.62 -6.72 12.17
CA SER A 59 10.59 -6.40 10.75
C SER A 59 11.98 -6.47 10.09
N THR A 60 12.00 -6.85 8.82
CA THR A 60 13.18 -6.72 7.95
C THR A 60 13.22 -5.31 7.36
N PRO A 61 14.34 -4.56 7.50
CA PRO A 61 14.44 -3.22 6.95
C PRO A 61 14.63 -3.27 5.43
N LEU A 62 13.85 -2.45 4.71
CA LEU A 62 14.06 -2.15 3.31
C LEU A 62 15.21 -1.15 3.15
N SER A 63 15.84 -1.17 1.98
CA SER A 63 16.98 -0.31 1.62
C SER A 63 16.62 1.17 1.37
N PHE A 64 15.33 1.52 1.33
CA PHE A 64 14.81 2.83 0.96
C PHE A 64 13.74 3.34 1.95
N THR A 65 13.54 4.67 2.00
CA THR A 65 12.49 5.30 2.84
C THR A 65 11.15 5.33 2.10
N GLY A 66 10.07 5.65 2.82
CA GLY A 66 8.72 5.76 2.27
C GLY A 66 8.43 7.06 1.52
N ASP A 67 9.43 7.89 1.23
CA ASP A 67 9.25 9.20 0.60
C ASP A 67 9.18 9.08 -0.93
N TYR A 68 8.42 9.96 -1.58
CA TYR A 68 8.26 9.94 -3.04
C TYR A 68 9.57 9.99 -3.86
N PRO A 69 10.61 10.76 -3.47
CA PRO A 69 11.89 10.71 -4.17
C PRO A 69 12.52 9.32 -4.18
N GLU A 70 12.44 8.59 -3.07
CA GLU A 70 12.98 7.23 -2.96
C GLU A 70 12.10 6.19 -3.68
N LEU A 71 10.78 6.33 -3.60
CA LEU A 71 9.81 5.42 -4.20
C LEU A 71 9.70 5.57 -5.73
N ILE A 72 9.63 6.78 -6.25
CA ILE A 72 9.32 7.01 -7.66
C ILE A 72 10.28 8.01 -8.32
N GLY A 73 11.30 8.48 -7.60
CA GLY A 73 12.27 9.47 -8.06
C GLY A 73 11.80 10.91 -7.85
N ASN A 74 10.51 11.21 -8.02
CA ASN A 74 9.95 12.54 -7.83
C ASN A 74 8.42 12.49 -7.65
N PHE A 75 7.85 13.29 -6.75
CA PHE A 75 6.40 13.42 -6.57
C PHE A 75 5.64 13.80 -7.86
N LYS A 76 6.27 14.51 -8.81
CA LYS A 76 5.67 14.83 -10.11
C LYS A 76 5.27 13.59 -10.93
N LYS A 77 5.89 12.44 -10.66
CA LYS A 77 5.58 11.16 -11.32
C LYS A 77 4.35 10.47 -10.74
N LEU A 78 3.76 10.97 -9.65
CA LEU A 78 2.54 10.36 -9.08
C LEU A 78 1.37 10.36 -10.07
N GLY A 79 1.23 11.42 -10.87
CA GLY A 79 0.18 11.49 -11.89
C GLY A 79 0.35 10.49 -13.03
N SER A 80 1.51 9.82 -13.13
CA SER A 80 1.77 8.78 -14.12
C SER A 80 1.47 7.36 -13.62
N ILE A 81 1.18 7.18 -12.33
CA ILE A 81 0.83 5.86 -11.78
C ILE A 81 -0.59 5.51 -12.23
N PRO A 82 -0.79 4.44 -13.01
CA PRO A 82 -2.12 4.03 -13.44
C PRO A 82 -2.93 3.50 -12.24
N VAL A 83 -3.97 4.24 -11.84
CA VAL A 83 -4.85 3.84 -10.74
C VAL A 83 -6.06 3.09 -11.28
N ASN A 84 -6.00 1.76 -11.25
CA ASN A 84 -7.11 0.89 -11.64
C ASN A 84 -7.06 -0.45 -10.89
N LYS A 85 -8.12 -1.26 -11.02
CA LYS A 85 -8.25 -2.56 -10.33
C LYS A 85 -7.15 -3.56 -10.73
N THR A 86 -6.78 -3.60 -12.00
CA THR A 86 -5.78 -4.55 -12.52
C THR A 86 -4.41 -4.28 -11.90
N GLU A 87 -3.99 -3.02 -11.86
CA GLU A 87 -2.73 -2.59 -11.25
C GLU A 87 -2.74 -2.82 -9.73
N ALA A 88 -3.86 -2.53 -9.05
CA ALA A 88 -4.00 -2.80 -7.63
C ALA A 88 -3.76 -4.29 -7.29
N LEU A 89 -4.34 -5.19 -8.08
CA LEU A 89 -4.16 -6.64 -7.91
C LEU A 89 -2.72 -7.08 -8.21
N ALA A 90 -2.13 -6.58 -9.30
CA ALA A 90 -0.74 -6.89 -9.64
C ALA A 90 0.22 -6.44 -8.54
N HIS A 91 0.07 -5.21 -8.05
CA HIS A 91 0.88 -4.67 -6.96
C HIS A 91 0.69 -5.44 -5.65
N LEU A 92 -0.56 -5.82 -5.31
CA LEU A 92 -0.82 -6.66 -4.13
C LEU A 92 -0.10 -8.01 -4.25
N VAL A 93 -0.16 -8.66 -5.42
CA VAL A 93 0.54 -9.93 -5.67
C VAL A 93 2.06 -9.78 -5.52
N THR A 94 2.63 -8.66 -5.99
CA THR A 94 4.05 -8.37 -5.79
C THR A 94 4.41 -8.24 -4.31
N LEU A 95 3.64 -7.46 -3.53
CA LEU A 95 3.90 -7.30 -2.10
C LEU A 95 3.69 -8.61 -1.33
N ALA A 96 2.61 -9.31 -1.61
CA ALA A 96 2.26 -10.54 -0.92
C ALA A 96 3.28 -11.67 -1.16
N ASN A 97 3.92 -11.74 -2.32
CA ASN A 97 4.92 -12.77 -2.63
C ASN A 97 6.36 -12.34 -2.41
N TYR A 98 6.60 -11.10 -1.97
CA TYR A 98 7.95 -10.59 -1.75
C TYR A 98 8.68 -11.38 -0.66
N ARG A 99 9.97 -11.62 -0.88
CA ARG A 99 10.89 -12.30 0.02
C ARG A 99 12.08 -11.40 0.31
N ALA A 100 12.66 -11.52 1.50
CA ALA A 100 13.83 -10.74 1.90
C ALA A 100 15.07 -10.94 1.00
N THR A 101 15.13 -12.04 0.24
CA THR A 101 16.18 -12.31 -0.76
C THR A 101 15.92 -11.61 -2.11
N GLY A 102 14.73 -11.04 -2.30
CA GLY A 102 14.32 -10.39 -3.54
C GLY A 102 14.81 -8.95 -3.63
N PRO A 103 14.85 -8.36 -4.84
CA PRO A 103 15.29 -6.99 -5.02
C PRO A 103 14.20 -5.99 -4.59
N ASP A 104 14.53 -5.15 -3.62
CA ASP A 104 13.74 -4.04 -3.09
C ASP A 104 13.16 -3.09 -4.15
N GLN A 105 13.86 -2.94 -5.28
CA GLN A 105 13.43 -2.07 -6.38
C GLN A 105 12.04 -2.47 -6.92
N LEU A 106 11.67 -3.76 -6.83
CA LEU A 106 10.35 -4.25 -7.26
C LEU A 106 9.21 -3.73 -6.38
N LEU A 107 9.49 -3.32 -5.14
CA LEU A 107 8.50 -2.87 -4.17
C LEU A 107 8.15 -1.39 -4.33
N LYS A 108 9.02 -0.61 -4.95
CA LYS A 108 8.93 0.85 -4.98
C LYS A 108 7.63 1.36 -5.64
N ILE A 109 7.29 0.86 -6.83
CA ILE A 109 6.06 1.23 -7.53
C ILE A 109 4.80 0.68 -6.81
N PRO A 110 4.73 -0.61 -6.41
CA PRO A 110 3.62 -1.11 -5.61
C PRO A 110 3.36 -0.32 -4.32
N LEU A 111 4.40 0.04 -3.57
CA LEU A 111 4.26 0.80 -2.34
C LEU A 111 3.81 2.24 -2.62
N ALA A 112 4.35 2.89 -3.66
CA ALA A 112 3.87 4.21 -4.09
C ALA A 112 2.39 4.20 -4.48
N PHE A 113 1.95 3.15 -5.19
CA PHE A 113 0.55 2.96 -5.56
C PHE A 113 -0.35 2.90 -4.31
N PHE A 114 0.00 2.11 -3.30
CA PHE A 114 -0.81 2.00 -2.09
C PHE A 114 -0.74 3.23 -1.18
N VAL A 115 0.39 3.93 -1.13
CA VAL A 115 0.46 5.25 -0.49
C VAL A 115 -0.54 6.20 -1.16
N LEU A 116 -0.56 6.26 -2.50
CA LEU A 116 -1.47 7.14 -3.24
C LEU A 116 -2.95 6.76 -3.04
N THR A 117 -3.28 5.47 -3.16
CA THR A 117 -4.66 4.99 -3.19
C THR A 117 -5.30 4.83 -1.82
N ILE A 118 -4.49 4.75 -0.75
CA ILE A 118 -4.99 4.60 0.63
C ILE A 118 -4.65 5.86 1.43
N CYS A 119 -3.37 6.13 1.67
CA CYS A 119 -2.96 7.24 2.53
C CYS A 119 -3.37 8.60 1.95
N GLU A 120 -3.08 8.86 0.67
CA GLU A 120 -3.45 10.15 0.07
C GLU A 120 -4.93 10.26 -0.25
N ALA A 121 -5.61 9.16 -0.56
CA ALA A 121 -7.06 9.15 -0.70
C ALA A 121 -7.78 9.56 0.60
N GLU A 122 -7.29 9.10 1.76
CA GLU A 122 -7.83 9.52 3.05
C GLU A 122 -7.52 10.99 3.38
N ARG A 123 -6.32 11.50 3.01
CA ARG A 123 -5.97 12.92 3.21
C ARG A 123 -6.72 13.86 2.27
N PHE A 124 -6.95 13.45 1.03
CA PHE A 124 -7.45 14.30 -0.03
C PHE A 124 -8.71 13.73 -0.66
N VAL A 125 -9.86 14.34 -0.31
CA VAL A 125 -11.18 14.00 -0.87
C VAL A 125 -11.17 13.92 -2.41
N PRO A 126 -10.50 14.81 -3.17
CA PRO A 126 -10.47 14.70 -4.63
C PRO A 126 -9.82 13.42 -5.17
N ILE A 127 -8.93 12.77 -4.40
CA ILE A 127 -8.29 11.50 -4.79
C ILE A 127 -9.24 10.32 -4.51
N ARG A 128 -9.90 10.32 -3.35
CA ARG A 128 -10.87 9.28 -2.97
C ARG A 128 -12.15 9.33 -3.80
N GLN A 129 -12.57 10.54 -4.16
CA GLN A 129 -13.76 10.82 -4.93
C GLN A 129 -13.38 11.69 -6.13
N PRO A 130 -12.69 11.11 -7.13
CA PRO A 130 -12.39 11.84 -8.35
C PRO A 130 -13.71 12.30 -8.96
N ARG A 131 -13.79 13.58 -9.31
CA ARG A 131 -14.98 14.11 -9.98
C ARG A 131 -15.23 13.24 -11.20
N LYS A 132 -16.41 12.61 -11.26
CA LYS A 132 -16.89 12.02 -12.52
C LYS A 132 -16.83 13.14 -13.55
N SER A 133 -16.22 12.87 -14.70
CA SER A 133 -16.24 13.83 -15.81
C SER A 133 -17.68 14.29 -16.01
N MET A 134 -17.88 15.60 -16.19
CA MET A 134 -19.18 16.16 -16.51
C MET A 134 -19.69 15.41 -17.76
N PRO A 135 -20.93 14.87 -17.75
CA PRO A 135 -21.47 14.26 -18.95
C PRO A 135 -21.41 15.29 -20.09
N PRO A 136 -21.07 14.88 -21.32
CA PRO A 136 -20.99 15.81 -22.45
C PRO A 136 -22.32 16.58 -22.52
N PRO A 137 -22.28 17.90 -22.73
CA PRO A 137 -23.51 18.66 -22.89
C PRO A 137 -24.29 18.00 -24.04
N PHE A 138 -25.51 17.57 -23.74
CA PHE A 138 -26.42 17.03 -24.74
C PHE A 138 -26.45 18.00 -25.91
N LEU A 139 -25.96 17.56 -27.07
CA LEU A 139 -26.20 18.27 -28.33
C LEU A 139 -27.73 18.29 -28.51
N ARG A 140 -28.34 19.45 -28.24
CA ARG A 140 -29.71 19.75 -28.67
C ARG A 140 -29.69 20.14 -30.14
#